data_AF-A0AAW2F5F6-F1
#
_entry.id   AF-A0AAW2F5F6-F1
#
_cell.length_a   1.000
_cell.length_b   1.000
_cell.length_c   1.000
_cell.angle_alpha   90.00
_cell.angle_beta   90.00
_cell.angle_gamma   90.00
#
_symmetry.space_group_name_H-M   'P 1'
#
loop_
_entity.id
_entity.type
_entity.pdbx_description
1 polymer ?
#
loop_
_entity_poly.entity_id
_entity_poly.type
_entity_poly.pdbx_seq_one_letter_code
_entity_poly.pdbx_strand_id
1 'polypeptide(L)'
;MAAPAGAFPDFYMLSLFGMGAFIMRGAGCIINDMWDQDIDKMVPRTKDRPLVTGQITPKQPLVFLAGQLSVGLLILLQLNWYSIFLGASSLGIVTYNIFLRQ
;
A
#
# COMPACT_ATOMS: atom_id res chain seq x y z
N MET A 1 14.49 3.32 18.65
CA MET A 1 15.63 2.73 19.39
C MET A 1 15.89 1.38 18.74
N ALA A 2 17.07 1.19 18.14
CA ALA A 2 17.45 -0.11 17.58
C ALA A 2 17.80 -1.08 18.72
N ALA A 3 17.53 -2.37 18.53
CA ALA A 3 17.95 -3.39 19.50
C ALA A 3 19.48 -3.35 19.68
N PRO A 4 19.99 -3.51 20.91
CA PRO A 4 21.43 -3.60 21.13
C PRO A 4 22.03 -4.78 20.35
N ALA A 5 23.27 -4.62 19.90
CA ALA A 5 23.94 -5.63 19.09
C ALA A 5 23.95 -6.99 19.84
N GLY A 6 23.38 -8.03 19.22
CA GLY A 6 23.26 -9.37 19.79
C GLY A 6 21.93 -9.68 20.50
N ALA A 7 21.00 -8.72 20.61
CA ALA A 7 19.64 -8.95 21.09
C ALA A 7 18.63 -8.97 19.95
N PHE A 8 17.63 -9.86 20.03
CA PHE A 8 16.53 -9.84 19.08
C PHE A 8 15.71 -8.55 19.24
N PRO A 9 15.24 -7.95 18.13
CA PRO A 9 14.29 -6.85 18.20
C PRO A 9 13.01 -7.31 18.89
N ASP A 10 12.35 -6.38 19.58
CA ASP A 10 11.08 -6.66 20.23
C ASP A 10 10.10 -7.31 19.23
N PHE A 11 9.69 -8.54 19.53
CA PHE A 11 8.78 -9.31 18.67
C PHE A 11 7.47 -8.56 18.43
N TYR A 12 7.05 -7.72 19.36
CA TYR A 12 5.90 -6.85 19.19
C TYR A 12 6.10 -5.86 18.04
N MET A 13 7.20 -5.12 18.04
CA MET A 13 7.55 -4.20 16.94
C MET A 13 7.77 -4.93 15.62
N LEU A 14 8.41 -6.10 15.64
CA LEU A 14 8.62 -6.91 14.44
C LEU A 14 7.28 -7.33 13.81
N SER A 15 6.32 -7.77 14.65
CA SER A 15 5.00 -8.20 14.18
C SER A 15 4.17 -7.04 13.63
N LEU A 16 4.19 -5.88 14.29
CA LEU A 16 3.52 -4.67 13.83
C LEU A 16 4.09 -4.19 12.50
N PHE A 17 5.42 -4.14 12.38
CA PHE A 17 6.07 -3.72 11.14
C PHE A 17 5.82 -4.71 10.00
N GLY A 18 5.86 -6.01 10.28
CA GLY A 18 5.55 -7.07 9.32
C GLY A 18 4.11 -7.01 8.80
N MET A 19 3.13 -6.86 9.70
CA MET A 19 1.72 -6.68 9.31
C MET A 19 1.53 -5.38 8.52
N GLY A 20 2.12 -4.27 8.98
CA GLY A 20 2.04 -2.99 8.28
C GLY A 20 2.61 -3.08 6.85
N ALA A 21 3.76 -3.72 6.69
CA ALA A 21 4.39 -3.94 5.39
C ALA A 21 3.53 -4.81 4.46
N PHE A 22 2.95 -5.89 4.97
CA PHE A 22 2.08 -6.76 4.19
C PHE A 22 0.82 -6.02 3.70
N ILE A 23 0.18 -5.26 4.58
CA ILE A 23 -1.04 -4.50 4.26
C ILE A 23 -0.73 -3.37 3.27
N MET A 24 0.37 -2.64 3.45
CA MET A 24 0.77 -1.58 2.52
C MET A 24 1.20 -2.10 1.15
N ARG A 25 1.78 -3.30 1.08
CA ARG A 25 2.04 -3.95 -0.21
C ARG A 25 0.73 -4.24 -0.94
N GLY A 26 -0.27 -4.77 -0.23
CA GLY A 26 -1.61 -4.99 -0.78
C GLY A 26 -2.27 -3.71 -1.28
N ALA A 27 -2.23 -2.64 -0.49
CA ALA A 27 -2.79 -1.34 -0.88
C ALA A 27 -2.12 -0.77 -2.14
N GLY A 28 -0.78 -0.86 -2.22
CA GLY A 28 -0.04 -0.43 -3.41
C GLY A 28 -0.39 -1.23 -4.67
N CYS A 29 -0.60 -2.55 -4.54
CA CYS A 29 -1.06 -3.37 -5.66
C CYS A 29 -2.44 -2.93 -6.17
N ILE A 30 -3.39 -2.63 -5.28
CA ILE A 30 -4.73 -2.17 -5.68
C ILE A 30 -4.68 -0.81 -6.37
N ILE A 31 -3.89 0.14 -5.85
CA ILE A 31 -3.69 1.44 -6.50
C ILE A 31 -3.12 1.25 -7.89
N ASN A 32 -2.11 0.39 -8.05
CA ASN A 32 -1.50 0.11 -9.34
C ASN A 32 -2.49 -0.55 -10.30
N ASP A 33 -3.24 -1.57 -9.86
CA ASP A 33 -4.23 -2.23 -10.72
C ASP A 33 -5.37 -1.28 -11.12
N MET A 34 -5.73 -0.31 -10.26
CA MET A 34 -6.68 0.76 -10.60
C MET A 34 -6.11 1.75 -11.62
N TRP A 35 -4.81 2.06 -11.58
CA TRP A 35 -4.18 2.98 -12.52
C TRP A 35 -3.86 2.32 -13.86
N ASP A 36 -3.42 1.06 -13.82
CA ASP A 36 -3.07 0.28 -14.99
C ASP A 36 -4.32 -0.18 -15.77
N GLN A 37 -5.54 0.00 -15.23
CA GLN A 37 -6.79 -0.43 -15.87
C GLN A 37 -6.95 0.07 -17.32
N ASP A 38 -6.50 1.29 -17.62
CA ASP A 38 -6.70 1.89 -18.95
C ASP A 38 -5.63 1.43 -19.94
N ILE A 39 -4.42 1.16 -19.46
CA ILE A 39 -3.33 0.55 -20.23
C ILE A 39 -3.63 -0.94 -20.47
N ASP A 40 -4.11 -1.65 -19.45
CA ASP A 40 -4.46 -3.07 -19.50
C ASP A 40 -5.63 -3.35 -20.46
N LYS A 41 -6.52 -2.37 -20.69
CA LYS A 41 -7.56 -2.44 -21.74
C LYS A 41 -6.97 -2.54 -23.16
N MET A 42 -5.82 -1.90 -23.39
CA MET A 42 -5.19 -1.81 -24.70
C MET A 42 -4.27 -3.00 -25.00
N VAL A 43 -3.87 -3.76 -23.98
CA VAL A 43 -2.94 -4.89 -24.10
C VAL A 43 -3.71 -6.22 -24.20
N PRO A 44 -3.54 -7.01 -25.28
CA PRO A 44 -4.30 -8.25 -25.48
C PRO A 44 -4.08 -9.30 -24.39
N ARG A 45 -2.96 -9.24 -23.63
CA ARG A 45 -2.66 -10.20 -22.55
C ARG A 45 -3.30 -9.84 -21.20
N THR A 46 -3.68 -8.57 -20.96
CA THR A 46 -4.24 -8.11 -19.67
C THR A 46 -5.68 -7.61 -19.79
N LYS A 47 -6.25 -7.66 -20.99
CA LYS A 47 -7.63 -7.27 -21.30
C LYS A 47 -8.71 -8.05 -20.53
N ASP A 48 -8.42 -9.28 -20.12
CA ASP A 48 -9.37 -10.13 -19.37
C ASP A 48 -9.32 -9.92 -17.85
N ARG A 49 -8.53 -8.95 -17.36
CA ARG A 49 -8.46 -8.68 -15.91
C ARG A 49 -9.84 -8.27 -15.36
N PRO A 50 -10.22 -8.70 -14.14
CA PRO A 50 -11.55 -8.43 -13.56
C PRO A 50 -11.89 -6.93 -13.42
N LEU A 51 -10.87 -6.10 -13.21
CA LEU A 51 -10.99 -4.63 -13.14
C LEU A 51 -11.21 -4.00 -14.52
N VAL A 52 -10.63 -4.58 -15.57
CA VAL A 52 -10.73 -4.11 -16.95
C VAL A 52 -12.07 -4.50 -17.58
N THR A 53 -12.50 -5.73 -17.32
CA THR A 53 -13.75 -6.31 -17.84
C THR A 53 -15.01 -5.79 -17.14
N GLY A 54 -14.86 -4.98 -16.08
CA GLY A 54 -15.98 -4.41 -15.32
C GLY A 54 -16.74 -5.42 -14.45
N GLN A 55 -16.17 -6.61 -14.24
CA GLN A 55 -16.74 -7.62 -13.31
C GLN A 55 -16.71 -7.11 -11.86
N ILE A 56 -15.76 -6.23 -11.55
CA ILE A 56 -15.64 -5.55 -10.26
C ILE A 56 -16.13 -4.12 -10.45
N THR A 57 -17.07 -3.68 -9.61
CA THR A 57 -17.56 -2.29 -9.62
C THR A 57 -16.42 -1.36 -9.21
N PRO A 58 -16.23 -0.18 -9.85
CA PRO A 58 -15.14 0.73 -9.52
C PRO A 58 -15.09 1.19 -8.05
N LYS A 59 -16.21 1.04 -7.32
CA LYS A 59 -16.32 1.31 -5.88
C LYS A 59 -15.73 0.22 -4.97
N GLN A 60 -15.70 -1.03 -5.42
CA GLN A 60 -15.20 -2.16 -4.61
C GLN A 60 -13.69 -2.07 -4.28
N PRO A 61 -12.78 -1.84 -5.25
CA PRO A 61 -11.36 -1.70 -4.95
C PRO A 61 -11.08 -0.44 -4.12
N LEU A 62 -11.84 0.64 -4.31
CA LEU A 62 -11.77 1.84 -3.46
C LEU A 62 -12.11 1.56 -2.00
N VAL A 63 -13.18 0.82 -1.72
CA VAL A 63 -13.56 0.45 -0.34
C VAL A 63 -12.50 -0.45 0.28
N PHE A 64 -11.96 -1.41 -0.48
CA PHE A 64 -10.91 -2.29 0.02
C PHE A 64 -9.60 -1.55 0.29
N LEU A 65 -9.22 -0.63 -0.60
CA LEU A 65 -8.10 0.27 -0.42
C LEU A 65 -8.28 1.15 0.82
N ALA A 66 -9.45 1.74 1.01
CA ALA A 66 -9.75 2.53 2.20
C ALA A 66 -9.64 1.69 3.48
N GLY A 67 -10.08 0.44 3.46
CA GLY A 67 -9.88 -0.50 4.56
C GLY A 67 -8.41 -0.77 4.85
N GLN A 68 -7.61 -1.09 3.83
CA GLN A 68 -6.17 -1.35 3.99
C GLN A 68 -5.41 -0.11 4.49
N LEU A 69 -5.72 1.08 3.97
CA LEU A 69 -5.13 2.34 4.43
C LEU A 69 -5.53 2.64 5.87
N SER A 70 -6.78 2.37 6.26
CA SER A 70 -7.25 2.56 7.63
C SER A 70 -6.49 1.65 8.60
N VAL A 71 -6.33 0.36 8.27
CA VAL A 71 -5.56 -0.57 9.10
C VAL A 71 -4.07 -0.20 9.10
N GLY A 72 -3.51 0.19 7.95
CA GLY A 72 -2.13 0.68 7.85
C GLY A 72 -1.88 1.91 8.72
N LEU A 73 -2.83 2.86 8.75
CA LEU A 73 -2.77 4.04 9.59
C LEU A 73 -2.85 3.68 11.08
N LEU A 74 -3.74 2.76 11.47
CA LEU A 74 -3.83 2.28 12.85
C LEU A 74 -2.53 1.62 13.32
N ILE A 75 -1.86 0.86 12.44
CA ILE A 75 -0.53 0.32 12.73
C ILE A 75 0.48 1.45 12.83
N LEU A 76 0.51 2.39 11.88
CA LEU A 76 1.45 3.52 11.87
C LEU A 76 1.36 4.37 13.14
N LEU A 77 0.14 4.61 13.65
CA LEU A 77 -0.08 5.36 14.90
C LEU A 77 0.42 4.63 16.15
N GLN A 78 0.58 3.30 16.10
CA GLN A 78 1.22 2.51 17.17
C GLN A 78 2.74 2.54 17.09
N LEU A 79 3.32 3.03 15.99
CA LEU A 79 4.76 3.21 15.84
C LEU A 79 5.24 4.57 16.40
N ASN A 80 6.56 4.71 16.54
CA ASN A 80 7.17 5.94 17.03
C ASN A 80 6.91 7.15 16.11
N TRP A 81 6.93 8.35 16.69
CA TRP A 81 6.82 9.63 15.98
C TRP A 81 7.74 9.76 14.77
N TYR A 82 8.98 9.24 14.86
CA TYR A 82 9.91 9.18 13.73
C TYR A 82 9.35 8.39 12.55
N SER A 83 8.73 7.23 12.79
CA SER A 83 8.12 6.39 11.75
C SER A 83 6.91 7.05 11.11
N ILE A 84 6.11 7.78 11.90
CA ILE A 84 4.98 8.56 11.39
C ILE A 84 5.47 9.66 10.46
N PHE A 85 6.48 10.42 10.86
CA PHE A 85 7.04 11.49 10.03
C PHE A 85 7.67 10.96 8.75
N LEU A 86 8.42 9.85 8.85
CA LEU A 86 9.00 9.18 7.68
C LEU A 86 7.91 8.67 6.72
N GLY A 87 6.86 8.04 7.28
CA GLY A 87 5.70 7.58 6.52
C GLY A 87 5.00 8.74 5.79
N ALA A 88 4.74 9.85 6.49
CA ALA A 88 4.15 11.05 5.90
C ALA A 88 5.02 11.63 4.77
N SER A 89 6.35 11.68 4.96
CA SER A 89 7.26 12.17 3.92
C SER A 89 7.29 11.27 2.67
N SER A 90 7.04 9.97 2.81
CA SER A 90 7.01 9.03 1.69
C SER A 90 5.83 9.24 0.73
N LEU A 91 4.72 9.83 1.20
CA LEU A 91 3.56 10.15 0.37
C LEU A 91 3.91 11.12 -0.77
N GLY A 92 4.88 12.00 -0.56
CA GLY A 92 5.39 12.89 -1.61
C GLY A 92 6.02 12.11 -2.76
N ILE A 93 6.82 11.09 -2.45
CA ILE A 93 7.50 10.25 -3.45
C ILE A 93 6.48 9.40 -4.22
N VAL A 94 5.50 8.83 -3.53
CA VAL A 94 4.45 8.01 -4.16
C VAL A 94 3.60 8.85 -5.10
N THR A 95 3.17 10.03 -4.66
CA THR A 95 2.39 10.96 -5.49
C THR A 95 3.20 11.45 -6.70
N TYR A 96 4.49 11.71 -6.51
CA TYR A 96 5.38 12.09 -7.61
C TYR A 96 5.53 10.98 -8.65
N ASN A 97 5.70 9.72 -8.23
CA ASN A 97 5.80 8.59 -9.14
C ASN A 97 4.50 8.37 -9.94
N ILE A 98 3.35 8.57 -9.29
CA ILE A 98 2.04 8.55 -9.91
C ILE A 98 1.88 9.68 -10.93
N PHE A 99 2.31 10.90 -10.61
CA PHE A 99 2.25 12.04 -11.52
C PHE A 99 3.11 11.83 -12.77
N LEU A 100 4.28 11.22 -12.63
CA LEU A 100 5.13 10.84 -13.77
C LEU A 100 4.54 9.74 -14.66
N ARG A 101 3.56 8.99 -14.16
CA ARG A 101 2.87 7.91 -14.89
C ARG A 101 1.58 8.37 -15.58
N GLN A 102 1.11 9.59 -15.33
CA GLN A 102 0.03 10.24 -16.12
C GLN A 102 0.57 10.78 -17.43
#